data_AF-A0A3S4SVS9-F1
#
_entry.id   AF-A0A3S4SVS9-F1
#
_cell.length_a   1.000
_cell.length_b   1.000
_cell.length_c   1.000
_cell.angle_alpha   90.00
_cell.angle_beta   90.00
_cell.angle_gamma   90.00
#
_symmetry.space_group_name_H-M   'P 1'
#
loop_
_entity.id
_entity.type
_entity.pdbx_description
1 polymer ?
#
loop_
_entity_poly.entity_id
_entity_poly.type
_entity_poly.pdbx_seq_one_letter_code
_entity_poly.pdbx_strand_id
1 'polypeptide(L)'
;MTGFDYLGITDEELLTLRPKFADGFLRNIETDALAWRNRSATVIEKSFMGLDGRFNTWEVIKTPSFNADDTRYCLIIVSRNITERKLAETALQVSEERFKCLAHMDALTGIPNRRGILDLISSKLELATKLPVTPSSSALIYMDLDRFKKINDELGHEIGDELLIAFAGRTRHCLRENDLFGRIGGTNSSYSCLIQMKPKRSW
;
A
#
# COMPACT_ATOMS: atom_id res chain seq x y z
N MET A 1 14.40 17.78 -36.87
CA MET A 1 12.93 17.89 -36.74
C MET A 1 12.60 19.36 -36.64
N THR A 2 11.88 19.91 -37.62
CA THR A 2 11.37 21.28 -37.59
C THR A 2 10.42 21.43 -36.40
N GLY A 3 10.76 22.31 -35.46
CA GLY A 3 9.90 22.63 -34.32
C GLY A 3 8.58 23.21 -34.83
N PHE A 4 7.47 22.79 -34.22
CA PHE A 4 6.18 23.45 -34.43
C PHE A 4 6.21 24.75 -33.64
N ASP A 5 5.87 25.88 -34.27
CA ASP A 5 5.81 27.15 -33.57
C ASP A 5 4.50 27.21 -32.78
N TYR A 6 4.63 27.33 -31.46
CA TYR A 6 3.50 27.40 -30.54
C TYR A 6 3.20 28.84 -30.11
N LEU A 7 4.01 29.82 -30.53
CA LEU A 7 3.87 31.19 -30.09
C LEU A 7 2.61 31.82 -30.68
N GLY A 8 1.75 32.36 -29.81
CA GLY A 8 0.53 33.06 -30.21
C GLY A 8 -0.64 32.15 -30.59
N ILE A 9 -0.50 30.83 -30.48
CA ILE A 9 -1.56 29.87 -30.77
C ILE A 9 -2.20 29.40 -29.46
N THR A 10 -3.52 29.43 -29.39
CA THR A 10 -4.30 28.96 -28.24
C THR A 10 -4.43 27.43 -28.22
N ASP A 11 -4.68 26.84 -27.05
CA ASP A 11 -4.95 25.40 -26.95
C ASP A 11 -6.18 24.99 -27.80
N GLU A 12 -7.19 25.85 -27.95
CA GLU A 12 -8.36 25.60 -28.82
C GLU A 12 -7.98 25.52 -30.31
N GLU A 13 -7.10 26.41 -30.79
CA GLU A 13 -6.58 26.36 -32.15
C GLU A 13 -5.69 25.13 -32.37
N LEU A 14 -4.91 24.74 -31.34
CA LEU A 14 -4.07 23.53 -31.38
C LEU A 14 -4.89 22.24 -31.47
N LEU A 15 -6.12 22.19 -30.94
CA LEU A 15 -7.02 21.04 -31.13
C LEU A 15 -7.22 20.73 -32.62
N THR A 16 -7.39 21.77 -33.43
CA THR A 16 -7.63 21.66 -34.87
C THR A 16 -6.33 21.39 -35.63
N LEU A 17 -5.25 22.07 -35.26
CA LEU A 17 -3.94 21.95 -35.94
C LEU A 17 -3.23 20.63 -35.62
N ARG A 18 -3.51 20.03 -34.46
CA ARG A 18 -2.78 18.88 -33.91
C ARG A 18 -3.74 17.88 -33.24
N PRO A 19 -4.68 17.27 -34.00
CA PRO A 19 -5.73 16.41 -33.45
C PRO A 19 -5.19 15.18 -32.72
N LYS A 20 -4.00 14.70 -33.09
CA LYS A 20 -3.30 13.60 -32.38
C LYS A 20 -3.06 13.89 -30.88
N PHE A 21 -3.02 15.16 -30.48
CA PHE A 21 -2.77 15.59 -29.10
C PHE A 21 -4.00 16.25 -28.48
N ALA A 22 -5.19 16.12 -29.09
CA ALA A 22 -6.39 16.84 -28.69
C ALA A 22 -6.75 16.66 -27.21
N ASP A 23 -6.72 15.42 -26.72
CA ASP A 23 -7.00 15.12 -25.30
C ASP A 23 -6.05 15.84 -24.35
N GLY A 24 -4.79 16.01 -24.75
CA GLY A 24 -3.79 16.74 -23.99
C GLY A 24 -4.11 18.23 -23.86
N PHE A 25 -4.53 18.86 -24.97
CA PHE A 25 -4.93 20.28 -25.00
C PHE A 25 -6.25 20.50 -24.25
N LEU A 26 -7.27 19.65 -24.42
CA LEU A 26 -8.51 19.72 -23.64
C LEU A 26 -8.22 19.68 -22.13
N ARG A 27 -7.37 18.73 -21.71
CA ARG A 27 -6.95 18.63 -20.30
C ARG A 27 -6.14 19.84 -19.85
N ASN A 28 -5.37 20.48 -20.74
CA ASN A 28 -4.67 21.73 -20.39
C ASN A 28 -5.66 22.85 -20.09
N ILE A 29 -6.66 23.06 -20.96
CA ILE A 29 -7.70 24.08 -20.79
C ILE A 29 -8.41 23.91 -19.44
N GLU A 30 -8.85 22.69 -19.13
CA GLU A 30 -9.51 22.38 -17.85
C GLU A 30 -8.62 22.69 -16.65
N THR A 31 -7.36 22.27 -16.72
CA THR A 31 -6.42 22.41 -15.60
C THR A 31 -5.88 23.84 -15.45
N ASP A 32 -5.83 24.62 -16.53
CA ASP A 32 -5.56 26.06 -16.49
C ASP A 32 -6.72 26.81 -15.84
N ALA A 33 -7.96 26.51 -16.25
CA ALA A 33 -9.16 27.08 -15.65
C ALA A 33 -9.25 26.77 -14.15
N LEU A 34 -8.84 25.56 -13.74
CA LEU A 34 -8.73 25.18 -12.33
C LEU A 34 -7.72 26.04 -11.58
N ALA A 35 -6.51 26.22 -12.12
CA ALA A 35 -5.47 27.05 -11.49
C ALA A 35 -5.96 28.50 -11.32
N TRP A 36 -6.57 29.07 -12.37
CA TRP A 36 -7.16 30.40 -12.33
C TRP A 36 -8.24 30.54 -11.26
N ARG A 37 -9.15 29.55 -11.16
CA ARG A 37 -10.22 29.54 -10.16
C ARG A 37 -9.68 29.42 -8.74
N ASN A 38 -8.66 28.59 -8.53
CA ASN A 38 -8.05 28.36 -7.22
C ASN A 38 -7.17 29.53 -6.77
N ARG A 39 -6.78 30.43 -7.69
CA ARG A 39 -5.89 31.58 -7.44
C ARG A 39 -4.59 31.22 -6.70
N SER A 40 -4.13 29.99 -6.88
CA SER A 40 -3.00 29.40 -6.18
C SER A 40 -2.37 28.31 -7.04
N ALA A 41 -1.13 27.95 -6.69
CA ALA A 41 -0.39 26.93 -7.43
C ALA A 41 -1.16 25.60 -7.43
N THR A 42 -1.42 25.08 -8.63
CA THR A 42 -2.10 23.80 -8.82
C THR A 42 -1.11 22.79 -9.39
N VAL A 43 -0.95 21.65 -8.71
CA VAL A 43 -0.05 20.57 -9.12
C VAL A 43 -0.87 19.50 -9.84
N ILE A 44 -0.42 19.11 -11.03
CA ILE A 44 -1.07 18.11 -11.88
C ILE A 44 -0.04 17.08 -12.30
N GLU A 45 -0.40 15.82 -12.18
CA GLU A 45 0.39 14.74 -12.75
C GLU A 45 -0.16 14.33 -14.11
N LYS A 46 0.75 14.19 -15.07
CA LYS A 46 0.47 13.74 -16.42
C LYS A 46 1.43 12.64 -16.80
N SER A 47 0.90 11.53 -17.27
CA SER A 47 1.73 10.46 -17.79
C SER A 47 1.39 10.23 -19.25
N PHE A 48 2.42 10.25 -20.09
CA PHE A 48 2.27 10.04 -21.52
C PHE A 48 3.56 9.47 -22.11
N MET A 49 3.44 8.86 -23.28
CA MET A 49 4.60 8.35 -24.02
C MET A 49 5.42 9.52 -24.58
N GLY A 50 6.68 9.58 -24.21
CA GLY A 50 7.66 10.52 -24.75
C GLY A 50 8.01 10.22 -26.20
N LEU A 51 8.68 11.17 -26.85
CA LEU A 51 9.17 11.01 -28.24
C LEU A 51 10.25 9.93 -28.37
N ASP A 52 10.89 9.58 -27.25
CA ASP A 52 11.83 8.48 -27.08
C ASP A 52 11.15 7.11 -26.96
N GLY A 53 9.82 7.06 -27.01
CA GLY A 53 9.02 5.85 -26.83
C GLY A 53 8.90 5.40 -25.37
N ARG A 54 9.45 6.15 -24.40
CA ARG A 54 9.36 5.81 -22.97
C ARG A 54 8.12 6.44 -22.36
N PHE A 55 7.47 5.71 -21.47
CA PHE A 55 6.36 6.28 -20.69
C PHE A 55 6.94 7.19 -19.60
N ASN A 56 6.68 8.49 -19.71
CA ASN A 56 7.19 9.48 -18.77
C ASN A 56 6.02 10.06 -17.96
N THR A 57 6.24 10.20 -16.65
CA THR A 57 5.35 10.92 -15.73
C THR A 57 5.93 12.29 -15.43
N TRP A 58 5.12 13.31 -15.65
CA TRP A 58 5.44 14.70 -15.47
C TRP A 58 4.60 15.30 -14.36
N GLU A 59 5.27 15.96 -13.42
CA GLU A 59 4.66 16.87 -12.46
C GLU A 59 4.61 18.25 -13.10
N VAL A 60 3.41 18.80 -13.24
CA VAL A 60 3.16 20.10 -13.85
C VAL A 60 2.57 21.01 -12.80
N ILE A 61 3.31 22.05 -12.43
CA ILE A 61 2.88 23.07 -11.49
C ILE A 61 2.43 24.28 -12.30
N LYS A 62 1.18 24.70 -12.08
CA LYS A 62 0.56 25.86 -12.73
C LYS A 62 0.30 26.93 -11.69
N THR A 63 1.00 28.05 -11.80
CA THR A 63 0.92 29.16 -10.86
C THR A 63 0.32 30.38 -11.54
N PRO A 64 -0.93 30.75 -11.22
CA PRO A 64 -1.56 31.93 -11.79
C PRO A 64 -0.98 33.20 -11.16
N SER A 65 -0.78 34.22 -11.98
CA SER A 65 -0.41 35.58 -11.56
C SER A 65 -1.49 36.56 -11.99
N PHE A 66 -1.74 37.56 -11.15
CA PHE A 66 -2.79 38.54 -11.33
C PHE A 66 -2.18 39.95 -11.29
N ASN A 67 -2.80 40.86 -12.04
CA ASN A 67 -2.50 42.28 -11.99
C ASN A 67 -3.03 42.90 -10.67
N ALA A 68 -2.64 44.14 -10.41
CA ALA A 68 -3.12 44.90 -9.23
C ALA A 68 -4.64 45.17 -9.26
N ASP A 69 -5.27 45.14 -10.44
CA ASP A 69 -6.71 45.28 -10.64
C ASP A 69 -7.47 43.94 -10.59
N ASP A 70 -6.81 42.90 -10.09
CA ASP A 70 -7.35 41.54 -9.95
C ASP A 70 -7.60 40.78 -11.26
N THR A 71 -7.20 41.35 -12.41
CA THR A 71 -7.31 40.67 -13.70
C THR A 71 -6.21 39.64 -13.89
N ARG A 72 -6.47 38.60 -14.71
CA ARG A 72 -5.48 37.55 -15.02
C ARG A 72 -4.31 38.17 -15.78
N TYR A 73 -3.09 37.99 -15.27
CA TYR A 73 -1.88 38.49 -15.91
C TYR A 73 -1.19 37.39 -16.73
N CYS A 74 -0.74 36.33 -16.07
CA CYS A 74 -0.08 35.21 -16.73
C CYS A 74 -0.21 33.90 -15.94
N LEU A 75 -0.04 32.77 -16.62
CA LEU A 75 0.05 31.46 -15.99
C LEU A 75 1.47 30.92 -16.14
N ILE A 76 2.18 30.77 -15.04
CA ILE A 76 3.53 30.21 -15.03
C ILE A 76 3.40 28.69 -14.92
N ILE A 77 3.97 27.96 -15.88
CA ILE A 77 3.92 26.49 -15.93
C ILE A 77 5.33 25.94 -15.79
N VAL A 78 5.56 25.17 -14.72
CA VAL A 78 6.82 24.44 -14.51
C VAL A 78 6.51 22.95 -14.63
N SER A 79 7.21 22.28 -15.53
CA SER A 79 7.07 20.83 -15.73
C SER A 79 8.36 20.11 -15.36
N ARG A 80 8.25 19.06 -14.56
CA ARG A 80 9.38 18.22 -14.15
C ARG A 80 9.07 16.75 -14.45
N ASN A 81 9.99 16.05 -15.09
CA ASN A 81 9.89 14.60 -15.21
C ASN A 81 10.18 13.97 -13.83
N ILE A 82 9.22 13.23 -13.30
CA ILE A 82 9.29 12.57 -11.99
C ILE A 82 9.22 11.04 -12.11
N THR A 83 9.39 10.50 -13.32
CA THR A 83 9.27 9.06 -13.60
C THR A 83 10.20 8.24 -12.72
N GLU A 84 11.49 8.58 -12.72
CA GLU A 84 12.50 7.86 -11.94
C GLU A 84 12.23 7.95 -10.44
N ARG A 85 11.82 9.14 -9.96
CA ARG A 85 11.43 9.35 -8.55
C ARG A 85 10.28 8.43 -8.16
N LYS A 86 9.21 8.39 -8.97
CA LYS A 86 8.04 7.54 -8.71
C LYS A 86 8.38 6.05 -8.75
N LEU A 87 9.17 5.62 -9.73
CA LEU A 87 9.60 4.23 -9.82
C LEU A 87 10.44 3.83 -8.60
N ALA A 88 11.34 4.70 -8.15
CA ALA A 88 12.14 4.49 -6.94
C ALA A 88 11.26 4.44 -5.68
N GLU A 89 10.28 5.34 -5.54
CA GLU A 89 9.32 5.35 -4.42
C GLU A 89 8.49 4.06 -4.39
N THR A 90 7.95 3.62 -5.53
CA THR A 90 7.21 2.35 -5.61
C THR A 90 8.11 1.15 -5.32
N ALA A 91 9.32 1.11 -5.86
CA ALA A 91 10.27 0.04 -5.59
C ALA A 91 10.65 -0.03 -4.11
N LEU A 92 10.84 1.13 -3.46
CA LEU A 92 11.09 1.23 -2.03
C LEU A 92 9.90 0.71 -1.23
N GLN A 93 8.67 1.16 -1.52
CA GLN A 93 7.45 0.71 -0.85
C GLN A 93 7.29 -0.82 -0.94
N VAL A 94 7.46 -1.40 -2.13
CA VAL A 94 7.40 -2.85 -2.33
C VAL A 94 8.51 -3.56 -1.54
N SER A 95 9.71 -3.00 -1.50
CA SER A 95 10.82 -3.55 -0.71
C SER A 95 10.53 -3.51 0.79
N GLU A 96 9.98 -2.41 1.30
CA GLU A 96 9.60 -2.24 2.69
C GLU A 96 8.48 -3.21 3.09
N GLU A 97 7.47 -3.40 2.24
CA GLU A 97 6.41 -4.38 2.45
C GLU A 97 6.97 -5.80 2.50
N ARG A 98 7.85 -6.15 1.56
CA ARG A 98 8.53 -7.45 1.56
C ARG A 98 9.36 -7.64 2.83
N PHE A 99 10.12 -6.63 3.26
CA PHE A 99 10.92 -6.70 4.47
C PHE A 99 10.05 -6.87 5.72
N LYS A 100 8.92 -6.14 5.81
CA LYS A 100 7.94 -6.30 6.88
C LYS A 100 7.37 -7.72 6.90
N CYS A 101 6.97 -8.26 5.75
CA CYS A 101 6.50 -9.64 5.63
C CYS A 101 7.57 -10.63 6.09
N LEU A 102 8.81 -10.52 5.61
CA LEU A 102 9.90 -11.42 6.02
C LEU A 102 10.21 -11.34 7.53
N ALA A 103 10.13 -10.13 8.10
CA ALA A 103 10.39 -9.95 9.53
C ALA A 103 9.27 -10.50 10.42
N HIS A 104 8.02 -10.54 9.94
CA HIS A 104 6.84 -10.82 10.76
C HIS A 104 6.15 -12.14 10.44
N MET A 105 6.52 -12.83 9.35
CA MET A 105 5.94 -14.10 8.93
C MET A 105 6.90 -15.25 9.16
N ASP A 106 6.37 -16.44 9.46
CA ASP A 106 7.10 -17.70 9.50
C ASP A 106 7.25 -18.20 8.07
N ALA A 107 8.50 -18.38 7.61
CA ALA A 107 8.78 -18.70 6.21
C ALA A 107 8.24 -20.08 5.78
N LEU A 108 8.12 -21.02 6.72
CA LEU A 108 7.63 -22.37 6.45
C LEU A 108 6.10 -22.39 6.32
N THR A 109 5.39 -21.81 7.29
CA THR A 109 3.93 -21.98 7.43
C THR A 109 3.11 -20.79 6.90
N GLY A 110 3.74 -19.64 6.64
CA GLY A 110 3.07 -18.45 6.13
C GLY A 110 2.09 -17.80 7.12
N ILE A 111 2.19 -18.12 8.41
CA ILE A 111 1.47 -17.43 9.50
C ILE A 111 2.42 -16.43 10.20
N PRO A 112 1.92 -15.49 11.01
CA PRO A 112 2.77 -14.61 11.81
C PRO A 112 3.79 -15.40 12.64
N ASN A 113 5.07 -15.02 12.57
CA ASN A 113 6.12 -15.55 13.43
C ASN A 113 6.03 -14.93 14.84
N ARG A 114 6.99 -15.26 15.71
CA ARG A 114 6.99 -14.81 17.11
C ARG A 114 6.87 -13.29 17.23
N ARG A 115 7.57 -12.54 16.38
CA ARG A 115 7.51 -11.08 16.39
C ARG A 115 6.16 -10.60 15.88
N GLY A 116 5.73 -11.10 14.71
CA GLY A 116 4.46 -10.72 14.11
C GLY A 116 3.26 -10.96 15.03
N ILE A 117 3.20 -12.11 15.69
CA ILE A 117 2.08 -12.42 16.60
C ILE A 117 2.09 -11.55 17.87
N LEU A 118 3.27 -11.24 18.43
CA LEU A 118 3.38 -10.36 19.58
C LEU A 118 2.99 -8.92 19.27
N ASP A 119 3.37 -8.41 18.09
CA ASP A 119 2.99 -7.07 17.63
C ASP A 119 1.47 -6.97 17.41
N LEU A 120 0.85 -8.01 16.82
CA LEU A 120 -0.60 -8.09 16.63
C LEU A 120 -1.36 -8.17 17.97
N ILE A 121 -0.88 -8.98 18.92
CA ILE A 121 -1.46 -9.07 20.26
C ILE A 121 -1.36 -7.71 20.97
N SER A 122 -0.20 -7.05 20.92
CA SER A 122 0.03 -5.76 21.55
C SER A 122 -0.91 -4.69 20.98
N SER A 123 -1.01 -4.61 19.66
CA SER A 123 -1.92 -3.69 18.96
C SER A 123 -3.38 -3.92 19.36
N LYS A 124 -3.81 -5.18 19.49
CA LYS A 124 -5.17 -5.52 19.95
C LYS A 124 -5.41 -5.11 21.40
N LEU A 125 -4.46 -5.34 22.29
CA LEU A 125 -4.58 -4.94 23.70
C LEU A 125 -4.66 -3.41 23.85
N GLU A 126 -3.91 -2.65 23.05
CA GLU A 126 -4.00 -1.18 23.03
C GLU A 126 -5.36 -0.68 22.55
N LEU A 127 -5.94 -1.32 21.52
CA LEU A 127 -7.29 -0.96 21.05
C LEU A 127 -8.35 -1.25 22.13
N ALA A 128 -8.21 -2.37 22.83
CA ALA A 128 -9.13 -2.76 23.89
C ALA A 128 -9.07 -1.83 25.12
N THR A 129 -7.93 -1.20 25.40
CA THR A 129 -7.80 -0.25 26.52
C THR A 129 -8.31 1.16 26.18
N LYS A 130 -8.34 1.54 24.90
CA LYS A 130 -8.73 2.89 24.44
C LYS A 130 -10.24 3.06 24.18
N LEU A 131 -10.99 1.97 23.97
CA LEU A 131 -12.42 2.04 23.63
C LEU A 131 -13.30 1.88 24.89
N PRO A 132 -14.28 2.78 25.15
CA PRO A 132 -15.16 2.74 26.32
C PRO A 132 -16.34 1.76 26.15
N VAL A 133 -16.11 0.61 25.50
CA VAL A 133 -17.17 -0.36 25.18
C VAL A 133 -16.87 -1.68 25.86
N THR A 134 -17.96 -2.35 26.27
CA THR A 134 -18.06 -3.61 27.03
C THR A 134 -16.79 -4.49 27.08
N PRO A 135 -16.42 -4.99 28.27
CA PRO A 135 -15.22 -5.82 28.44
C PRO A 135 -15.24 -6.99 27.46
N SER A 136 -14.34 -6.92 26.48
CA SER A 136 -14.10 -7.97 25.51
C SER A 136 -13.16 -8.98 26.17
N SER A 137 -13.70 -10.08 26.70
CA SER A 137 -12.86 -11.15 27.21
C SER A 137 -12.02 -11.73 26.07
N SER A 138 -10.71 -11.78 26.25
CA SER A 138 -9.79 -12.41 25.30
C SER A 138 -9.09 -13.57 26.00
N ALA A 139 -8.77 -14.62 25.25
CA ALA A 139 -8.05 -15.77 25.74
C ALA A 139 -6.79 -15.98 24.91
N LEU A 140 -5.65 -16.07 25.58
CA LEU A 140 -4.40 -16.49 24.96
C LEU A 140 -4.21 -17.98 25.21
N ILE A 141 -4.11 -18.74 24.14
CA ILE A 141 -3.86 -20.18 24.14
C ILE A 141 -2.45 -20.41 23.60
N TYR A 142 -1.65 -21.16 24.34
CA TYR A 142 -0.38 -21.67 23.88
C TYR A 142 -0.53 -23.15 23.58
N MET A 143 -0.12 -23.57 22.39
CA MET A 143 -0.27 -24.95 21.90
C MET A 143 1.09 -25.49 21.50
N ASP A 144 1.42 -26.71 21.90
CA ASP A 144 2.58 -27.44 21.42
C ASP A 144 2.12 -28.75 20.76
N LEU A 145 2.75 -29.13 19.64
CA LEU A 145 2.43 -30.41 19.01
C LEU A 145 3.15 -31.55 19.73
N ASP A 146 2.37 -32.36 20.42
CA ASP A 146 2.87 -33.54 21.13
C ASP A 146 3.68 -34.46 20.21
N ARG A 147 4.84 -34.89 20.71
CA ARG A 147 5.73 -35.86 20.05
C ARG A 147 6.25 -35.41 18.67
N PHE A 148 6.19 -34.12 18.33
CA PHE A 148 6.72 -33.62 17.05
C PHE A 148 8.19 -33.99 16.82
N LYS A 149 9.03 -33.91 17.87
CA LYS A 149 10.43 -34.34 17.79
C LYS A 149 10.58 -35.79 17.36
N LYS A 150 9.72 -36.69 17.86
CA LYS A 150 9.73 -38.10 17.47
C LYS A 150 9.44 -38.29 15.98
N ILE A 151 8.53 -37.48 15.42
CA ILE A 151 8.23 -37.48 13.98
C ILE A 151 9.46 -37.07 13.17
N ASN A 152 10.14 -35.99 13.58
CA ASN A 152 11.38 -35.57 12.91
C ASN A 152 12.47 -36.64 12.99
N ASP A 153 12.62 -37.27 14.16
CA ASP A 153 13.66 -38.27 14.40
C ASP A 153 13.41 -39.58 13.63
N GLU A 154 12.14 -39.99 13.45
CA GLU A 154 11.77 -41.24 12.78
C GLU A 154 11.49 -41.09 11.28
N LEU A 155 10.95 -39.96 10.84
CA LEU A 155 10.45 -39.75 9.48
C LEU A 155 11.17 -38.61 8.73
N GLY A 156 12.09 -37.91 9.40
CA GLY A 156 12.86 -36.82 8.83
C GLY A 156 12.18 -35.46 8.94
N HIS A 157 13.00 -34.41 8.78
CA HIS A 157 12.56 -33.01 8.91
C HIS A 157 11.55 -32.57 7.84
N GLU A 158 11.64 -33.09 6.62
CA GLU A 158 10.70 -32.75 5.54
C GLU A 158 9.26 -33.14 5.90
N ILE A 159 9.05 -34.33 6.48
CA ILE A 159 7.75 -34.78 6.97
C ILE A 159 7.28 -33.94 8.16
N GLY A 160 8.20 -33.53 9.04
CA GLY A 160 7.91 -32.56 10.10
C GLY A 160 7.40 -31.24 9.56
N ASP A 161 8.05 -30.71 8.53
CA ASP A 161 7.70 -29.45 7.89
C ASP A 161 6.30 -29.51 7.24
N GLU A 162 5.99 -30.59 6.52
CA GLU A 162 4.65 -30.84 5.99
C GLU A 162 3.58 -30.88 7.09
N LEU A 163 3.89 -31.51 8.21
CA LEU A 163 2.98 -31.56 9.37
C LEU A 163 2.73 -30.17 9.95
N LEU A 164 3.77 -29.33 10.07
CA LEU A 164 3.64 -27.96 10.56
C LEU A 164 2.79 -27.10 9.61
N ILE A 165 2.98 -27.24 8.29
CA ILE A 165 2.18 -26.56 7.27
C ILE A 165 0.70 -27.00 7.38
N ALA A 166 0.45 -28.31 7.44
CA ALA A 166 -0.89 -28.86 7.53
C ALA A 166 -1.59 -28.50 8.85
N PHE A 167 -0.85 -28.42 9.96
CA PHE A 167 -1.39 -27.96 11.24
C PHE A 167 -1.77 -26.48 11.18
N ALA A 168 -0.88 -25.63 10.67
CA ALA A 168 -1.14 -24.20 10.54
C ALA A 168 -2.38 -23.92 9.66
N GLY A 169 -2.49 -24.60 8.52
CA GLY A 169 -3.64 -24.49 7.62
C GLY A 169 -4.96 -24.93 8.27
N ARG A 170 -4.97 -26.10 8.94
CA ARG A 170 -6.16 -26.62 9.64
C ARG A 170 -6.60 -25.70 10.77
N THR A 171 -5.68 -25.24 11.60
CA THR A 171 -5.99 -24.34 12.71
C THR A 171 -6.55 -23.02 12.20
N ARG A 172 -5.96 -22.43 11.16
CA ARG A 172 -6.46 -21.18 10.55
C ARG A 172 -7.90 -21.33 10.04
N HIS A 173 -8.26 -22.49 9.50
CA HIS A 173 -9.62 -22.77 9.03
C HIS A 173 -10.64 -22.92 10.18
N CYS A 174 -10.19 -23.32 11.37
CA CYS A 174 -11.03 -23.43 12.56
C CYS A 174 -11.23 -22.09 13.29
N LEU A 175 -10.40 -21.08 13.00
CA LEU A 175 -10.41 -19.78 13.64
C LEU A 175 -11.30 -18.79 12.90
N ARG A 176 -11.83 -17.81 13.63
CA ARG A 176 -12.58 -16.71 13.03
C ARG A 176 -11.63 -15.69 12.43
N GLU A 177 -12.13 -14.85 11.53
CA GLU A 177 -11.36 -13.78 10.89
C GLU A 177 -10.66 -12.84 11.88
N ASN A 178 -11.29 -12.59 13.04
CA ASN A 178 -10.74 -11.72 14.07
C ASN A 178 -9.83 -12.45 15.08
N ASP A 179 -9.71 -13.78 15.06
CA ASP A 179 -8.80 -14.47 15.97
C ASP A 179 -7.37 -14.35 15.44
N LEU A 180 -6.40 -14.16 16.35
CA LEU A 180 -4.99 -14.10 15.97
C LEU A 180 -4.35 -15.47 16.15
N PHE A 181 -3.52 -15.88 15.21
CA PHE A 181 -2.78 -17.13 15.26
C PHE A 181 -1.39 -16.93 14.71
N GLY A 182 -0.39 -17.48 15.38
CA GLY A 182 1.00 -17.37 14.97
C GLY A 182 1.89 -18.42 15.60
N ARG A 183 3.11 -18.51 15.10
CA ARG A 183 4.13 -19.43 15.58
C ARG A 183 5.06 -18.69 16.55
N ILE A 184 5.22 -19.19 17.77
CA ILE A 184 6.12 -18.58 18.77
C ILE A 184 7.50 -19.27 18.79
N GLY A 185 7.59 -20.55 18.42
CA GLY A 185 8.85 -21.30 18.39
C GLY A 185 9.63 -21.14 17.07
N GLY A 186 10.93 -20.87 17.15
CA GLY A 186 11.83 -20.71 15.97
C GLY A 186 12.40 -22.02 15.40
N THR A 187 12.35 -23.13 16.13
CA THR A 187 12.80 -24.48 15.70
C THR A 187 11.84 -25.59 16.12
N ASN A 188 10.82 -25.27 16.92
CA ASN A 188 9.98 -26.24 17.61
C ASN A 188 8.52 -26.18 17.13
N SER A 189 7.74 -27.17 17.56
CA SER A 189 6.31 -27.43 17.32
C SER A 189 5.32 -26.45 17.97
N SER A 190 5.79 -25.35 18.54
CA SER A 190 4.98 -24.53 19.43
C SER A 190 4.33 -23.33 18.72
N TYR A 191 3.03 -23.18 18.94
CA TYR A 191 2.13 -22.17 18.36
C TYR A 191 1.43 -21.37 19.46
N SER A 192 0.97 -20.17 19.12
CA SER A 192 0.05 -19.41 19.96
C SER A 192 -1.17 -18.97 19.18
N CYS A 193 -2.28 -18.88 19.90
CA CYS A 193 -3.54 -18.37 19.39
C CYS A 193 -4.13 -17.40 20.40
N LEU A 194 -4.45 -16.18 19.98
CA LEU A 194 -5.28 -15.27 20.75
C LEU A 194 -6.70 -15.31 20.18
N ILE A 195 -7.63 -15.86 20.96
CA ILE A 195 -9.05 -15.95 20.59
C ILE A 195 -9.81 -14.86 21.33
N GLN A 196 -10.65 -14.12 20.61
CA GLN A 196 -11.55 -13.15 21.26
C GLN A 196 -12.83 -13.87 21.67
N MET A 197 -13.08 -13.95 22.97
CA MET A 197 -14.32 -14.52 23.49
C MET A 197 -15.47 -13.53 23.27
N LYS A 198 -16.58 -14.00 22.72
CA LYS A 198 -17.81 -13.21 22.74
C LYS A 198 -18.37 -13.17 24.16
N PRO A 199 -18.90 -12.03 24.63
CA PRO A 199 -19.62 -12.01 25.90
C PRO A 199 -20.74 -13.05 25.88
N LYS A 200 -20.88 -13.81 26.97
CA LYS A 200 -21.99 -14.75 27.17
C LYS A 200 -23.27 -13.92 27.07
N ARG A 201 -24.13 -14.17 26.07
CA ARG A 201 -25.50 -13.65 26.11
C ARG A 201 -26.16 -14.32 27.32
N SER A 202 -26.45 -13.55 28.36
CA SER A 202 -27.38 -13.95 29.41
C SER A 202 -28.73 -14.20 28.74
N TRP A 203 -29.27 -15.40 28.95
CA TRP A 203 -30.62 -15.79 28.54
C TRP A 203 -31.67 -14.96 29.26
#